data_AF-A0A416A0N1-F1
#
_entry.id   AF-A0A416A0N1-F1
#
_cell.length_a   1.000
_cell.length_b   1.000
_cell.length_c   1.000
_cell.angle_alpha   90.00
_cell.angle_beta   90.00
_cell.angle_gamma   90.00
#
_symmetry.space_group_name_H-M   'P 1'
#
loop_
_entity.id
_entity.type
_entity.pdbx_description
1 polymer ?
#
loop_
_entity_poly.entity_id
_entity_poly.type
_entity_poly.pdbx_seq_one_letter_code
_entity_poly.pdbx_strand_id
1 'polypeptide(L)' 'MTNYESIKNMSIEDMAKMNVKTFMYMNGYRANVEYHTTNQSIFDTREEAEEYELKWLQSNEDRETLDTITLKTE' A
#
# COMPACT_ATOMS: atom_id res chain seq x y z
N MET A 1 20.83 12.15 -8.37
CA MET A 1 19.88 11.09 -7.98
C MET A 1 18.48 11.59 -8.29
N THR A 2 17.74 10.90 -9.14
CA THR A 2 16.35 11.24 -9.46
C THR A 2 15.39 10.53 -8.50
N ASN A 3 14.14 10.99 -8.41
CA ASN A 3 13.10 10.29 -7.64
C ASN A 3 12.95 8.83 -8.09
N TYR A 4 13.10 8.56 -9.39
CA TYR A 4 13.09 7.20 -9.94
C TYR A 4 14.22 6.33 -9.37
N GLU A 5 15.44 6.86 -9.32
CA GLU A 5 16.59 6.15 -8.77
C GLU A 5 16.43 5.91 -7.26
N SER A 6 15.82 6.84 -6.53
CA SER A 6 15.55 6.67 -5.10
C SER A 6 14.50 5.58 -4.84
N ILE A 7 13.43 5.52 -5.62
CA ILE A 7 12.38 4.48 -5.49
C ILE A 7 12.94 3.11 -5.85
N LYS A 8 13.71 3.01 -6.94
CA LYS A 8 14.28 1.74 -7.41
C LYS A 8 15.23 1.10 -6.39
N ASN A 9 15.93 1.92 -5.62
CA ASN A 9 16.90 1.47 -4.62
C ASN A 9 16.32 1.42 -3.19
N MET A 10 15.02 1.61 -3.03
CA MET A 10 14.35 1.61 -1.74
C MET A 10 14.29 0.19 -1.14
N SER A 11 14.46 0.07 0.18
CA SER A 11 14.24 -1.19 0.89
C SER A 11 12.76 -1.58 0.81
N ILE A 12 12.45 -2.88 0.94
CA ILE A 12 11.06 -3.33 0.94
C ILE A 12 10.30 -2.76 2.15
N GLU A 13 10.99 -2.59 3.28
CA GLU A 13 10.45 -1.99 4.50
C GLU A 13 10.11 -0.51 4.30
N ASP A 14 10.98 0.26 3.66
CA ASP A 14 10.69 1.67 3.33
C ASP A 14 9.58 1.79 2.29
N MET A 15 9.53 0.85 1.34
CA MET A 15 8.47 0.77 0.34
C MET A 15 7.12 0.49 0.98
N ALA A 16 7.05 -0.44 1.95
CA ALA A 16 5.83 -0.72 2.71
C ALA A 16 5.29 0.55 3.41
N LYS A 17 6.17 1.29 4.09
CA LYS A 17 5.81 2.56 4.76
C LYS A 17 5.37 3.64 3.79
N MET A 18 6.03 3.72 2.63
CA MET A 18 5.71 4.68 1.58
C MET A 18 4.36 4.38 0.94
N ASN A 19 4.03 3.10 0.77
CA ASN A 19 2.80 2.65 0.12
C ASN A 19 1.55 2.91 0.97
N VAL A 20 1.64 2.82 2.30
CA VAL A 20 0.52 3.11 3.20
C VAL A 20 0.12 4.59 3.16
N LYS A 21 -1.12 4.86 2.73
CA LYS A 21 -1.70 6.20 2.65
C LYS A 21 -2.72 6.44 3.75
N THR A 22 -2.57 7.54 4.46
CA THR A 22 -3.60 8.01 5.40
C THR A 22 -4.74 8.65 4.63
N PHE A 23 -5.95 8.15 4.85
CA PHE A 23 -7.17 8.71 4.32
C PHE A 23 -8.01 9.25 5.48
N MET A 24 -8.40 10.52 5.39
CA MET A 24 -9.21 11.17 6.41
C MET A 24 -10.53 11.62 5.80
N TYR A 25 -11.62 11.32 6.48
CA TYR A 25 -12.96 11.71 6.05
C TYR A 25 -13.86 12.03 7.24
N MET A 26 -14.99 12.68 6.95
CA MET A 26 -16.01 12.97 7.96
C MET A 26 -17.03 11.83 7.97
N ASN A 27 -17.06 11.08 9.06
CA ASN A 27 -18.10 10.10 9.34
C ASN A 27 -19.18 10.74 10.23
N GLY A 28 -20.16 11.39 9.60
CA GLY A 28 -21.11 12.26 10.28
C GLY A 28 -20.40 13.47 10.90
N TYR A 29 -20.44 13.59 12.23
CA TYR A 29 -19.79 14.67 12.97
C TYR A 29 -18.41 14.30 13.55
N ARG A 30 -17.89 13.12 13.23
CA ARG A 30 -16.58 12.66 13.72
C ARG A 30 -15.62 12.52 12.54
N ALA A 31 -14.41 13.06 12.70
CA ALA A 31 -13.33 12.74 11.79
C ALA A 31 -12.95 11.27 11.99
N ASN A 32 -12.88 10.52 10.89
CA ASN A 32 -12.34 9.17 10.88
C ASN A 32 -11.04 9.16 10.07
N VAL A 33 -10.11 8.29 10.49
CA VAL A 33 -8.81 8.13 9.87
C VAL A 33 -8.65 6.65 9.54
N GLU A 34 -8.36 6.37 8.28
CA GLU A 34 -8.10 5.05 7.75
C GLU A 34 -6.72 5.01 7.10
N TYR A 35 -6.15 3.82 7.00
CA TYR A 35 -4.85 3.59 6.38
C TYR A 35 -5.02 2.59 5.25
N HIS A 36 -4.76 3.05 4.03
CA HIS A 36 -4.97 2.30 2.79
C HIS A 36 -3.64 1.75 2.27
N THR A 37 -3.63 0.50 1.85
CA THR A 37 -2.47 -0.22 1.30
C THR A 37 -2.50 -0.25 -0.24
N THR A 38 -1.44 -0.75 -0.87
CA THR A 38 -1.33 -0.77 -2.36
C THR A 38 -2.47 -1.52 -3.02
N ASN A 39 -2.89 -2.63 -2.41
CA ASN A 39 -4.00 -3.46 -2.89
C ASN A 39 -5.39 -3.00 -2.41
N GLN A 40 -5.51 -1.77 -1.91
CA GLN A 40 -6.75 -1.16 -1.42
C GLN A 40 -7.34 -1.81 -0.16
N SER A 41 -6.54 -2.58 0.59
CA SER A 41 -6.96 -3.00 1.94
C SER A 41 -6.95 -1.78 2.87
N ILE A 42 -7.87 -1.78 3.84
CA ILE A 42 -8.12 -0.64 4.74
C ILE A 42 -7.94 -1.11 6.18
N PHE A 43 -7.20 -0.34 6.97
CA PHE A 43 -6.94 -0.61 8.38
C PHE A 43 -7.20 0.63 9.23
N ASP A 44 -7.47 0.41 10.52
CA ASP A 44 -7.73 1.47 11.49
C ASP A 44 -6.44 2.09 12.04
N THR A 45 -5.32 1.36 12.00
CA THR A 45 -4.01 1.83 12.48
C THR A 45 -2.95 1.80 11.38
N ARG A 46 -1.97 2.70 11.52
CA ARG A 46 -0.85 2.79 10.57
C ARG A 46 0.02 1.55 10.65
N GLU A 47 0.28 1.08 11.88
CA GLU A 47 1.12 -0.07 12.16
C GLU A 47 0.57 -1.35 11.52
N GLU A 48 -0.74 -1.60 11.62
CA GLU A 48 -1.38 -2.77 10.98
C GLU A 48 -1.27 -2.70 9.46
N ALA A 49 -1.50 -1.53 8.87
CA ALA A 49 -1.38 -1.33 7.43
C ALA A 49 0.06 -1.54 6.94
N GLU A 50 1.06 -1.04 7.68
CA GLU A 50 2.48 -1.20 7.34
C GLU A 50 2.92 -2.67 7.49
N GLU A 51 2.49 -3.37 8.54
CA GLU A 51 2.78 -4.80 8.71
C GLU A 51 2.14 -5.64 7.60
N TYR A 52 0.89 -5.34 7.25
CA TYR A 52 0.20 -6.01 6.14
C TYR A 52 0.90 -5.76 4.81
N GLU A 53 1.20 -4.50 4.48
CA GLU A 53 1.84 -4.13 3.22
C GLU A 53 3.22 -4.79 3.08
N LEU A 54 3.99 -4.86 4.17
CA LEU A 54 5.28 -5.57 4.18
C LEU A 54 5.11 -7.05 3.86
N LYS A 55 4.14 -7.73 4.50
CA LYS A 55 3.84 -9.14 4.22
C LYS A 55 3.36 -9.34 2.77
N TRP A 56 2.57 -8.41 2.25
CA TRP A 56 2.09 -8.44 0.88
C TRP A 56 3.25 -8.29 -0.13
N LEU A 57 4.15 -7.33 0.07
CA LEU A 57 5.34 -7.12 -0.78
C LEU A 57 6.31 -8.32 -0.74
N GLN A 58 6.36 -9.03 0.39
CA GLN A 58 7.17 -10.24 0.55
C GLN A 58 6.47 -11.51 0.04
N SER A 59 5.17 -11.45 -0.25
CA SER A 59 4.42 -12.60 -0.75
C SER A 59 4.82 -12.92 -2.19
N ASN A 60 4.85 -14.21 -2.55
CA ASN A 60 5.16 -14.63 -3.91
C ASN A 60 4.10 -14.09 -4.88
N GLU A 61 4.54 -13.67 -6.07
CA GLU A 61 3.67 -13.16 -7.13
C GLU A 61 2.48 -14.08 -7.36
N ASP A 62 1.31 -13.66 -6.89
CA ASP A 62 0.07 -14.12 -7.46
C ASP A 62 -0.12 -13.37 -8.78
N ARG A 63 0.31 -14.01 -9.88
CA ARG A 63 0.20 -13.43 -11.24
C ARG A 63 -1.20 -12.90 -11.51
N GLU A 64 -2.23 -13.55 -10.96
CA GLU A 64 -3.63 -13.15 -11.11
C GLU A 64 -3.90 -11.78 -10.46
N THR A 65 -3.29 -11.51 -9.30
CA THR A 65 -3.36 -10.20 -8.62
C THR A 65 -2.60 -9.12 -9.40
N LEU A 66 -1.42 -9.43 -9.94
CA LEU A 66 -0.65 -8.48 -10.75
C LEU A 66 -1.33 -8.15 -12.09
N ASP A 67 -1.93 -9.13 -12.75
CA ASP A 67 -2.66 -8.93 -14.01
C ASP A 67 -3.94 -8.10 -13.80
N THR A 68 -4.62 -8.29 -12.65
CA THR A 68 -5.79 -7.48 -12.25
C THR A 68 -5.41 -6.01 -12.03
N ILE A 69 -4.28 -5.73 -11.37
CA ILE A 69 -3.81 -4.35 -11.12
C ILE A 69 -3.28 -3.70 -12.42
N THR A 70 -2.66 -4.48 -13.30
CA THR A 70 -2.08 -3.96 -14.55
C THR A 70 -3.06 -3.87 -15.72
N LEU A 71 -4.32 -4.28 -15.53
CA LEU A 71 -5.38 -4.31 -16.56
C LEU A 71 -4.94 -5.02 -17.84
N LYS A 72 -4.04 -6.00 -17.74
CA LYS A 72 -3.69 -6.83 -18.88
C LYS A 72 -4.83 -7.81 -19.13
N THR A 73 -5.74 -7.41 -20.00
CA THR A 73 -6.69 -8.32 -20.64
C THR A 73 -5.97 -8.94 -21.84
N GLU A 74 -5.98 -10.27 -21.93
CA GLU A 74 -5.41 -11.03 -23.06
C GLU A 74 -5.90 -10.57 -24.43
#